data_AF-A0A6G4A6D9-F1
#
_entry.id   AF-A0A6G4A6D9-F1
#
_cell.length_a   1.000
_cell.length_b   1.000
_cell.length_c   1.000
_cell.angle_alpha   90.00
_cell.angle_beta   90.00
_cell.angle_gamma   90.00
#
_symmetry.space_group_name_H-M   'P 1'
#
loop_
_entity.id
_entity.type
_entity.pdbx_description
1 polymer ?
#
loop_
_entity_poly.entity_id
_entity_poly.type
_entity_poly.pdbx_seq_one_letter_code
_entity_poly.pdbx_strand_id
1 'polypeptide(L)'
;MWKLVVVILFIIVSGCGSGNPESATRNSVESSTQAPQLSTLEPTSTTSAQDTKANAQQSKDFLYENKKLGFSLSFPTSWQGKYLIEDSAYGIVISFKANAEQTGYLRGIRIVSKDTWNTYKEAGFFRFLGERNGYVYIENSSLGAPFDSKGDKKNFDAWTKMQEQMADVLKTFQMLPEYEEGIFNKMRTMNLTIDRFKERGYKVEEKQIFARKFEDIGELTVTPVTKLGNNKDFPLSLILTGGKKDIVLTPNRKDGHAMFSSFEAISFKDIDDYSLKSGYTDIIVIANFITGGGQDGAKPFSDVFIFKNDTWGNFIEDTILENRIMGSSTSRTLTVKQVLDLAKPFDMKNFVGNFTKISSNEYDKSQINIESISDGKIKFAVDAFHVNGRAKGAETGNVNVGNIEEIATLDGYIATYKADDFDFELTFEFFGNDTFEVTAKGRSAFGANVSANGVYKRDL
;
A
#
# COMPACT_ATOMS: atom_id res chain seq x y z
N MET A 1 -28.08 26.47 21.70
CA MET A 1 -27.05 25.62 21.05
C MET A 1 -27.76 24.77 19.99
N TRP A 2 -27.94 25.31 18.79
CA TRP A 2 -28.69 24.66 17.69
C TRP A 2 -27.70 23.92 16.79
N LYS A 3 -27.94 22.61 16.56
CA LYS A 3 -27.19 21.83 15.58
C LYS A 3 -27.96 21.83 14.26
N LEU A 4 -27.38 22.51 13.27
CA LEU A 4 -27.81 22.47 11.88
C LEU A 4 -27.40 21.11 11.29
N VAL A 5 -28.37 20.33 10.83
CA VAL A 5 -28.13 19.10 10.06
C VAL A 5 -28.28 19.46 8.58
N VAL A 6 -27.17 19.40 7.84
CA VAL A 6 -27.17 19.57 6.38
C VAL A 6 -27.30 18.19 5.76
N VAL A 7 -28.42 17.95 5.09
CA VAL A 7 -28.66 16.77 4.25
C VAL A 7 -28.27 17.13 2.83
N ILE A 8 -27.22 16.51 2.30
CA ILE A 8 -26.82 16.63 0.89
C ILE A 8 -27.49 15.49 0.11
N LEU A 9 -28.42 15.87 -0.77
CA LEU A 9 -29.13 14.98 -1.68
C LEU A 9 -28.29 14.83 -2.98
N PHE A 10 -27.80 13.62 -3.27
CA PHE A 10 -27.16 13.32 -4.54
C PHE A 10 -28.20 12.82 -5.54
N ILE A 11 -28.39 13.57 -6.63
CA ILE A 11 -29.18 13.16 -7.80
C ILE A 11 -28.19 12.55 -8.80
N ILE A 12 -28.33 11.25 -9.07
CA ILE A 12 -27.62 10.56 -10.16
C ILE A 12 -28.54 10.59 -11.38
N VAL A 13 -28.12 11.29 -12.42
CA VAL A 13 -28.77 11.28 -13.74
C VAL A 13 -28.00 10.30 -14.62
N SER A 14 -28.60 9.14 -14.90
CA SER A 14 -28.09 8.13 -15.82
C SER A 14 -28.47 8.51 -17.25
N GLY A 15 -27.50 8.94 -18.05
CA GLY A 15 -27.66 9.15 -19.50
C GLY A 15 -27.26 7.90 -20.28
N CYS A 16 -28.24 7.21 -20.85
CA CYS A 16 -28.03 6.19 -21.89
C CYS A 16 -27.56 6.87 -23.19
N GLY A 17 -26.44 6.40 -23.74
CA GLY A 17 -25.93 6.83 -25.05
C GLY A 17 -25.33 5.64 -25.79
N SER A 18 -26.17 5.01 -26.62
CA SER A 18 -25.84 3.93 -27.54
C SER A 18 -24.96 4.41 -28.69
N GLY A 19 -23.90 3.66 -29.03
CA GLY A 19 -23.12 3.87 -30.25
C GLY A 19 -22.21 2.68 -30.53
N ASN A 20 -22.71 1.74 -31.34
CA ASN A 20 -21.92 0.73 -32.04
C ASN A 20 -21.24 1.41 -33.25
N PRO A 21 -20.06 0.94 -33.72
CA PRO A 21 -20.13 0.02 -34.86
C PRO A 21 -19.07 -1.09 -34.91
N GLU A 22 -19.51 -2.18 -35.55
CA GLU A 22 -18.81 -3.08 -36.50
C GLU A 22 -17.28 -3.19 -36.42
N SER A 23 -16.77 -4.34 -35.97
CA SER A 23 -16.52 -5.58 -36.72
C SER A 23 -15.17 -5.58 -37.47
N ALA A 24 -14.24 -6.37 -36.92
CA ALA A 24 -13.08 -6.86 -37.66
C ALA A 24 -12.76 -8.27 -37.17
N THR A 25 -13.05 -9.21 -38.07
CA THR A 25 -12.81 -10.65 -38.02
C THR A 25 -11.32 -10.95 -37.82
N ARG A 26 -10.97 -11.81 -36.87
CA ARG A 26 -9.69 -12.53 -36.94
C ARG A 26 -9.74 -13.92 -36.29
N ASN A 27 -9.12 -14.83 -37.03
CA ASN A 27 -9.19 -16.28 -36.95
C ASN A 27 -8.85 -16.88 -35.59
N SER A 28 -9.66 -17.88 -35.22
CA SER A 28 -9.45 -18.86 -34.16
C SER A 28 -8.28 -19.78 -34.49
N VAL A 29 -7.28 -19.80 -33.62
CA VAL A 29 -6.33 -20.90 -33.50
C VAL A 29 -6.71 -21.67 -32.23
N GLU A 30 -7.23 -22.88 -32.44
CA GLU A 30 -7.48 -23.86 -31.40
C GLU A 30 -6.16 -24.23 -30.72
N SER A 31 -6.09 -24.00 -29.42
CA SER A 31 -5.07 -24.62 -28.57
C SER A 31 -5.77 -25.19 -27.35
N SER A 32 -6.13 -26.48 -27.47
CA SER A 32 -6.70 -27.28 -26.40
C SER A 32 -5.61 -27.59 -25.37
N THR A 33 -5.59 -26.87 -24.26
CA THR A 33 -4.85 -27.27 -23.06
C THR A 33 -5.86 -27.81 -22.07
N GLN A 34 -5.95 -29.13 -21.98
CA GLN A 34 -6.77 -29.84 -20.99
C GLN A 34 -6.29 -29.50 -19.58
N ALA A 35 -7.20 -28.97 -18.76
CA ALA A 35 -6.98 -28.79 -17.33
C ALA A 35 -6.91 -30.16 -16.64
N PRO A 36 -6.07 -30.35 -15.61
CA PRO A 36 -6.07 -31.59 -14.82
C PRO A 36 -7.39 -31.70 -14.07
N GLN A 37 -8.12 -32.81 -14.30
CA GLN A 37 -9.31 -33.15 -13.53
C GLN A 37 -8.91 -33.36 -12.05
N LEU A 38 -9.49 -32.52 -11.18
CA LEU A 38 -9.37 -32.65 -9.73
C LEU A 38 -10.26 -33.84 -9.29
N SER A 39 -9.63 -34.88 -8.76
CA SER A 39 -10.29 -36.10 -8.31
C SER A 39 -11.16 -35.82 -7.08
N THR A 40 -12.47 -35.86 -7.26
CA THR A 40 -13.46 -35.86 -6.17
C THR A 40 -13.34 -37.18 -5.41
N LEU A 41 -12.89 -37.15 -4.16
CA LEU A 41 -12.95 -38.31 -3.27
C LEU A 41 -14.36 -38.38 -2.67
N GLU A 42 -15.13 -39.40 -3.07
CA GLU A 42 -16.39 -39.76 -2.41
C GLU A 42 -16.11 -40.34 -1.01
N PRO A 43 -16.88 -39.96 0.02
CA PRO A 43 -16.80 -40.60 1.33
C PRO A 43 -17.46 -41.99 1.26
N THR A 44 -16.64 -43.03 1.38
CA THR A 44 -17.10 -44.42 1.48
C THR A 44 -17.96 -44.60 2.74
N SER A 45 -19.26 -44.71 2.55
CA SER A 45 -20.24 -45.01 3.61
C SER A 45 -20.66 -46.47 3.47
N THR A 46 -20.16 -47.35 4.33
CA THR A 46 -20.58 -48.76 4.37
C THR A 46 -21.89 -48.89 5.16
N THR A 47 -22.98 -49.19 4.47
CA THR A 47 -24.30 -49.48 5.06
C THR A 47 -24.45 -50.98 5.27
N SER A 48 -24.75 -51.40 6.51
CA SER A 48 -25.36 -52.69 6.81
C SER A 48 -26.66 -52.47 7.59
N ALA A 49 -27.78 -52.86 6.99
CA ALA A 49 -29.10 -52.81 7.59
C ALA A 49 -29.34 -54.04 8.47
N GLN A 50 -29.80 -53.84 9.71
CA GLN A 50 -30.60 -54.81 10.44
C GLN A 50 -31.64 -54.10 11.31
N ASP A 51 -32.88 -54.54 11.15
CA ASP A 51 -34.04 -54.17 11.95
C ASP A 51 -33.80 -54.38 13.45
N THR A 52 -34.11 -53.36 14.27
CA THR A 52 -34.56 -53.61 15.64
C THR A 52 -35.45 -52.47 16.15
N LYS A 53 -36.52 -52.86 16.84
CA LYS A 53 -37.58 -52.01 17.40
C LYS A 53 -37.07 -50.98 18.40
N ALA A 54 -37.78 -49.85 18.39
CA ALA A 54 -37.58 -48.65 19.19
C ALA A 54 -37.37 -48.89 20.69
N ASN A 55 -36.18 -48.51 21.15
CA ASN A 55 -35.93 -48.00 22.49
C ASN A 55 -35.25 -46.64 22.28
N ALA A 56 -35.58 -45.62 23.07
CA ALA A 56 -35.10 -44.24 22.89
C ALA A 56 -33.58 -44.16 23.09
N GLN A 57 -32.84 -44.45 22.02
CA GLN A 57 -31.40 -44.53 21.96
C GLN A 57 -30.86 -43.11 21.86
N GLN A 58 -30.09 -42.68 22.86
CA GLN A 58 -29.23 -41.50 22.77
C GLN A 58 -28.46 -41.59 21.45
N SER A 59 -28.83 -40.76 20.48
CA SER A 59 -28.18 -40.75 19.18
C SER A 59 -26.73 -40.35 19.40
N LYS A 60 -25.82 -41.29 19.17
CA LYS A 60 -24.40 -41.06 19.33
C LYS A 60 -23.94 -40.10 18.23
N ASP A 61 -23.37 -38.97 18.61
CA ASP A 61 -22.74 -38.03 17.69
C ASP A 61 -21.68 -38.73 16.83
N PHE A 62 -21.43 -38.22 15.62
CA PHE A 62 -20.38 -38.75 14.74
C PHE A 62 -19.14 -37.86 14.78
N LEU A 63 -17.97 -38.50 14.79
CA LEU A 63 -16.67 -37.84 14.85
C LEU A 63 -16.16 -37.54 13.45
N TYR A 64 -15.80 -36.29 13.20
CA TYR A 64 -15.02 -35.84 12.04
C TYR A 64 -13.57 -35.59 12.48
N GLU A 65 -12.63 -36.16 11.75
CA GLU A 65 -11.20 -35.96 11.97
C GLU A 65 -10.56 -35.36 10.72
N ASN A 66 -9.86 -34.24 10.89
CA ASN A 66 -8.99 -33.69 9.86
C ASN A 66 -7.54 -33.92 10.27
N LYS A 67 -7.00 -35.12 9.97
CA LYS A 67 -5.61 -35.48 10.29
C LYS A 67 -4.58 -34.57 9.61
N LYS A 68 -4.93 -34.08 8.42
CA LYS A 68 -4.16 -33.13 7.64
C LYS A 68 -3.97 -31.81 8.40
N LEU A 69 -5.02 -31.29 9.02
CA LEU A 69 -5.00 -30.04 9.78
C LEU A 69 -4.87 -30.25 11.31
N GLY A 70 -4.87 -31.49 11.79
CA GLY A 70 -4.57 -31.88 13.16
C GLY A 70 -5.68 -31.57 14.19
N PHE A 71 -6.96 -31.62 13.82
CA PHE A 71 -8.07 -31.43 14.75
C PHE A 71 -9.26 -32.35 14.46
N SER A 72 -10.19 -32.45 15.41
CA SER A 72 -11.45 -33.17 15.29
C SER A 72 -12.64 -32.35 15.78
N LEU A 73 -13.84 -32.70 15.30
CA LEU A 73 -15.14 -32.18 15.70
C LEU A 73 -16.14 -33.32 15.85
N SER A 74 -17.06 -33.20 16.79
CA SER A 74 -18.20 -34.09 16.94
C SER A 74 -19.47 -33.39 16.44
N PHE A 75 -20.15 -34.02 15.50
CA PHE A 75 -21.37 -33.50 14.88
C PHE A 75 -22.57 -34.33 15.31
N PRO A 76 -23.75 -33.71 15.52
CA PRO A 76 -24.93 -34.43 15.92
C PRO A 76 -25.43 -35.33 14.78
N THR A 77 -25.88 -36.54 15.10
CA THR A 77 -26.38 -37.52 14.10
C THR A 77 -27.46 -36.93 13.18
N SER A 78 -28.23 -35.96 13.69
CA SER A 78 -29.28 -35.26 12.93
C SER A 78 -28.78 -34.50 11.69
N TRP A 79 -27.46 -34.27 11.58
CA TRP A 79 -26.82 -33.62 10.44
C TRP A 79 -26.44 -34.58 9.31
N GLN A 80 -26.47 -35.89 9.53
CA GLN A 80 -26.03 -36.86 8.52
C GLN A 80 -26.75 -36.64 7.18
N GLY A 81 -25.95 -36.44 6.12
CA GLY A 81 -26.43 -36.14 4.76
C GLY A 81 -26.87 -34.68 4.50
N LYS A 82 -26.81 -33.79 5.49
CA LYS A 82 -27.27 -32.38 5.41
C LYS A 82 -26.15 -31.35 5.46
N TYR A 83 -24.89 -31.77 5.42
CA TYR A 83 -23.75 -30.87 5.44
C TYR A 83 -22.70 -31.30 4.41
N LEU A 84 -21.82 -30.36 4.09
CA LEU A 84 -20.64 -30.51 3.26
C LEU A 84 -19.47 -29.89 4.02
N ILE A 85 -18.32 -30.57 4.02
CA ILE A 85 -17.05 -30.01 4.50
C ILE A 85 -16.10 -29.92 3.31
N GLU A 86 -15.58 -28.72 3.09
CA GLU A 86 -14.56 -28.45 2.07
C GLU A 86 -13.25 -28.14 2.76
N ASP A 87 -12.23 -28.92 2.44
CA ASP A 87 -10.89 -28.78 3.01
C ASP A 87 -10.01 -27.89 2.11
N SER A 88 -9.24 -27.01 2.74
CA SER A 88 -8.20 -26.20 2.07
C SER A 88 -6.84 -26.43 2.72
N ALA A 89 -5.81 -25.72 2.24
CA ALA A 89 -4.53 -25.70 2.93
C ALA A 89 -4.61 -25.00 4.29
N TYR A 90 -5.58 -24.09 4.49
CA TYR A 90 -5.61 -23.14 5.62
C TYR A 90 -6.79 -23.35 6.57
N GLY A 91 -7.50 -24.47 6.46
CA GLY A 91 -8.73 -24.65 7.21
C GLY A 91 -9.79 -25.45 6.46
N ILE A 92 -10.99 -25.47 7.05
CA ILE A 92 -12.17 -26.08 6.46
C ILE A 92 -13.32 -25.08 6.38
N VAL A 93 -14.22 -25.29 5.43
CA VAL A 93 -15.53 -24.64 5.36
C VAL A 93 -16.61 -25.70 5.59
N ILE A 94 -17.51 -25.43 6.52
CA ILE A 94 -18.67 -26.27 6.83
C ILE A 94 -19.90 -25.56 6.28
N SER A 95 -20.62 -26.23 5.39
CA SER A 95 -21.82 -25.73 4.73
C SER A 95 -23.00 -26.66 4.95
N PHE A 96 -24.19 -26.10 5.11
CA PHE A 96 -25.45 -26.83 4.98
C PHE A 96 -25.67 -27.21 3.53
N LYS A 97 -26.11 -28.45 3.29
CA LYS A 97 -26.42 -28.98 1.98
C LYS A 97 -27.94 -29.12 1.86
N ALA A 98 -28.57 -28.17 1.16
CA ALA A 98 -30.01 -28.22 0.90
C ALA A 98 -30.34 -29.27 -0.16
N ASN A 99 -29.56 -29.30 -1.24
CA ASN A 99 -29.61 -30.28 -2.32
C ASN A 99 -28.23 -30.38 -3.01
N ALA A 100 -28.16 -30.94 -4.21
CA ALA A 100 -26.89 -31.13 -4.93
C ALA A 100 -26.24 -29.81 -5.41
N GLU A 101 -27.04 -28.78 -5.68
CA GLU A 101 -26.59 -27.52 -6.29
C GLU A 101 -26.62 -26.34 -5.32
N GLN A 102 -27.36 -26.46 -4.20
CA GLN A 102 -27.60 -25.38 -3.27
C GLN A 102 -27.01 -25.68 -1.89
N THR A 103 -26.06 -24.84 -1.48
CA THR A 103 -25.39 -24.91 -0.19
C THR A 103 -25.50 -23.59 0.57
N GLY A 104 -25.49 -23.65 1.89
CA GLY A 104 -25.47 -22.46 2.75
C GLY A 104 -24.33 -22.51 3.76
N TYR A 105 -23.44 -21.52 3.74
CA TYR A 105 -22.32 -21.44 4.67
C TYR A 105 -22.79 -21.50 6.13
N LEU A 106 -22.21 -22.39 6.93
CA LEU A 106 -22.44 -22.46 8.38
C LEU A 106 -21.29 -21.78 9.12
N ARG A 107 -20.09 -22.35 9.05
CA ARG A 107 -18.87 -21.88 9.72
C ARG A 107 -17.61 -22.27 8.94
N GLY A 108 -16.52 -21.61 9.28
CA GLY A 108 -15.20 -21.96 8.82
C GLY A 108 -14.27 -22.04 10.01
N ILE A 109 -13.36 -23.00 9.96
CA ILE A 109 -12.22 -23.08 10.87
C ILE A 109 -11.00 -22.74 10.03
N ARG A 110 -10.30 -21.68 10.40
CA ARG A 110 -9.09 -21.21 9.71
C ARG A 110 -7.88 -21.37 10.61
N ILE A 111 -6.73 -21.62 10.00
CA ILE A 111 -5.43 -21.64 10.66
C ILE A 111 -4.70 -20.37 10.24
N VAL A 112 -4.33 -19.54 11.20
CA VAL A 112 -3.61 -18.29 10.98
C VAL A 112 -2.33 -18.26 11.81
N SER A 113 -1.37 -17.42 11.45
CA SER A 113 -0.21 -17.20 12.32
C SER A 113 -0.64 -16.51 13.62
N LYS A 114 0.14 -16.69 14.69
CA LYS A 114 -0.09 -16.01 15.97
C LYS A 114 -0.14 -14.48 15.83
N ASP A 115 0.66 -13.90 14.95
CA ASP A 115 0.65 -12.46 14.68
C ASP A 115 -0.64 -12.01 13.99
N THR A 116 -1.10 -12.75 12.97
CA THR A 116 -2.39 -12.47 12.32
C THR A 116 -3.54 -12.59 13.32
N TRP A 117 -3.49 -13.59 14.22
CA TRP A 117 -4.45 -13.69 15.30
C TRP A 117 -4.44 -12.48 16.23
N ASN A 118 -3.26 -11.96 16.60
CA ASN A 118 -3.16 -10.76 17.43
C ASN A 118 -3.82 -9.54 16.80
N THR A 119 -3.83 -9.43 15.47
CA THR A 119 -4.60 -8.41 14.75
C THR A 119 -6.11 -8.71 14.76
N TYR A 120 -6.50 -9.97 14.54
CA TYR A 120 -7.91 -10.36 14.40
C TYR A 120 -8.70 -10.37 15.70
N LYS A 121 -8.06 -10.70 16.83
CA LYS A 121 -8.73 -10.82 18.13
C LYS A 121 -9.39 -9.51 18.58
N GLU A 122 -8.87 -8.37 18.15
CA GLU A 122 -9.42 -7.04 18.48
C GLU A 122 -10.67 -6.70 17.68
N ALA A 123 -10.85 -7.31 16.50
CA ALA A 123 -12.00 -7.04 15.63
C ALA A 123 -13.30 -7.71 16.11
N GLY A 124 -13.22 -8.70 17.03
CA GLY A 124 -14.38 -9.36 17.63
C GLY A 124 -15.17 -10.33 16.74
N PHE A 125 -14.78 -10.52 15.47
CA PHE A 125 -15.47 -11.41 14.52
C PHE A 125 -14.99 -12.86 14.55
N PHE A 126 -13.89 -13.13 15.27
CA PHE A 126 -13.21 -14.43 15.26
C PHE A 126 -13.15 -15.01 16.67
N ARG A 127 -13.32 -16.33 16.77
CA ARG A 127 -13.23 -17.05 18.04
C ARG A 127 -12.01 -17.96 18.05
N PHE A 128 -11.21 -17.89 19.12
CA PHE A 128 -10.10 -18.81 19.35
C PHE A 128 -10.60 -20.24 19.63
N LEU A 129 -10.03 -21.22 18.93
CA LEU A 129 -10.31 -22.65 19.14
C LEU A 129 -9.12 -23.41 19.73
N GLY A 130 -7.90 -23.04 19.35
CA GLY A 130 -6.68 -23.69 19.83
C GLY A 130 -5.41 -23.08 19.22
N GLU A 131 -4.25 -23.42 19.79
CA GLU A 131 -2.94 -23.00 19.29
C GLU A 131 -2.02 -24.22 19.18
N ARG A 132 -1.23 -24.29 18.10
CA ARG A 132 -0.17 -25.29 17.90
C ARG A 132 0.93 -24.72 17.02
N ASN A 133 2.19 -24.91 17.43
CA ASN A 133 3.38 -24.55 16.66
C ASN A 133 3.42 -23.09 16.15
N GLY A 134 2.91 -22.14 16.94
CA GLY A 134 2.85 -20.73 16.55
C GLY A 134 1.72 -20.37 15.57
N TYR A 135 0.80 -21.29 15.31
CA TYR A 135 -0.43 -21.07 14.56
C TYR A 135 -1.66 -21.19 15.46
N VAL A 136 -2.68 -20.41 15.14
CA VAL A 136 -3.93 -20.32 15.87
C VAL A 136 -5.07 -20.80 14.99
N TYR A 137 -5.89 -21.69 15.53
CA TYR A 137 -7.15 -22.13 14.95
C TYR A 137 -8.23 -21.16 15.38
N ILE A 138 -8.88 -20.54 14.40
CA ILE A 138 -9.94 -19.57 14.62
C ILE A 138 -11.21 -20.01 13.92
N GLU A 139 -12.36 -19.74 14.53
CA GLU A 139 -13.66 -19.83 13.87
C GLU A 139 -14.05 -18.48 13.28
N ASN A 140 -14.60 -18.51 12.07
CA ASN A 140 -15.25 -17.36 11.44
C ASN A 140 -16.74 -17.62 11.20
N SER A 141 -17.57 -16.73 11.72
CA SER A 141 -19.03 -16.79 11.63
C SER A 141 -19.57 -16.40 10.25
N SER A 142 -20.81 -16.82 9.94
CA SER A 142 -21.51 -16.41 8.72
C SER A 142 -21.92 -14.93 8.79
N LEU A 143 -21.85 -14.21 7.67
CA LEU A 143 -22.32 -12.83 7.56
C LEU A 143 -23.77 -12.71 7.05
N GLY A 144 -24.48 -13.82 6.84
CA GLY A 144 -25.87 -13.76 6.39
C GLY A 144 -26.56 -15.11 6.22
N ALA A 145 -27.87 -15.08 6.01
CA ALA A 145 -28.68 -16.24 5.67
C ALA A 145 -28.67 -16.47 4.15
N PRO A 146 -28.28 -17.67 3.67
CA PRO A 146 -28.20 -17.96 2.24
C PRO A 146 -29.54 -18.37 1.61
N PHE A 147 -30.60 -18.52 2.42
CA PHE A 147 -31.93 -18.91 1.99
C PHE A 147 -32.95 -17.82 2.30
N ASP A 148 -33.95 -17.64 1.44
CA ASP A 148 -35.07 -16.74 1.72
C ASP A 148 -36.03 -17.40 2.73
N SER A 149 -36.26 -16.71 3.85
CA SER A 149 -37.21 -17.12 4.89
C SER A 149 -38.66 -17.29 4.42
N LYS A 150 -39.05 -16.68 3.29
CA LYS A 150 -40.39 -16.80 2.70
C LYS A 150 -40.42 -17.79 1.54
N GLY A 151 -39.51 -17.65 0.57
CA GLY A 151 -39.47 -18.48 -0.64
C GLY A 151 -38.96 -19.91 -0.41
N ASP A 152 -38.03 -20.11 0.54
CA ASP A 152 -37.43 -21.41 0.83
C ASP A 152 -37.39 -21.68 2.35
N LYS A 153 -38.57 -21.53 2.96
CA LYS A 153 -38.73 -21.63 4.42
C LYS A 153 -38.16 -22.93 5.01
N LYS A 154 -38.32 -24.06 4.31
CA LYS A 154 -37.84 -25.37 4.79
C LYS A 154 -36.33 -25.40 4.94
N ASN A 155 -35.59 -24.93 3.93
CA ASN A 155 -34.13 -24.90 3.99
C ASN A 155 -33.63 -23.79 4.90
N PHE A 156 -34.31 -22.64 4.94
CA PHE A 156 -34.03 -21.58 5.90
C PHE A 156 -34.14 -22.06 7.35
N ASP A 157 -35.24 -22.73 7.71
CA ASP A 157 -35.46 -23.25 9.07
C ASP A 157 -34.43 -24.35 9.41
N ALA A 158 -34.10 -25.24 8.46
CA ALA A 158 -33.10 -26.28 8.66
C ALA A 158 -31.68 -25.71 8.84
N TRP A 159 -31.28 -24.75 7.99
CA TRP A 159 -30.01 -24.04 8.10
C TRP A 159 -29.91 -23.28 9.41
N THR A 160 -30.97 -22.56 9.80
CA THR A 160 -31.04 -21.81 11.07
C THR A 160 -30.83 -22.73 12.27
N LYS A 161 -31.51 -23.87 12.29
CA LYS A 161 -31.33 -24.88 13.34
C LYS A 161 -29.89 -25.41 13.41
N MET A 162 -29.25 -25.66 12.26
CA MET A 162 -27.85 -26.09 12.23
C MET A 162 -26.90 -24.97 12.69
N GLN A 163 -27.20 -23.70 12.38
CA GLN A 163 -26.42 -22.57 12.87
C GLN A 163 -26.48 -22.44 14.40
N GLU A 164 -27.64 -22.67 15.01
CA GLU A 164 -27.80 -22.68 16.46
C GLU A 164 -26.99 -23.81 17.11
N GLN A 165 -27.08 -25.02 16.53
CA GLN A 165 -26.35 -26.21 17.02
C GLN A 165 -24.83 -26.13 16.82
N MET A 166 -24.36 -25.27 15.92
CA MET A 166 -22.94 -25.15 15.61
C MET A 166 -22.11 -24.67 16.81
N ALA A 167 -22.70 -23.88 17.71
CA ALA A 167 -22.02 -23.48 18.94
C ALA A 167 -21.64 -24.69 19.81
N ASP A 168 -22.46 -25.75 19.81
CA ASP A 168 -22.18 -26.99 20.53
C ASP A 168 -21.18 -27.86 19.78
N VAL A 169 -21.27 -27.95 18.44
CA VAL A 169 -20.26 -28.63 17.61
C VAL A 169 -18.87 -28.03 17.87
N LEU A 170 -18.73 -26.71 17.87
CA LEU A 170 -17.43 -26.05 18.11
C LEU A 170 -16.87 -26.26 19.51
N LYS A 171 -17.71 -26.53 20.54
CA LYS A 171 -17.23 -26.89 21.88
C LYS A 171 -16.53 -28.26 21.89
N THR A 172 -16.81 -29.10 20.89
CA THR A 172 -16.18 -30.42 20.74
C THR A 172 -14.86 -30.37 19.96
N PHE A 173 -14.42 -29.17 19.56
CA PHE A 173 -13.12 -28.99 18.92
C PHE A 173 -12.00 -29.54 19.81
N GLN A 174 -11.25 -30.49 19.27
CA GLN A 174 -10.11 -31.09 19.94
C GLN A 174 -8.93 -31.18 18.99
N MET A 175 -7.75 -30.90 19.52
CA MET A 175 -6.51 -31.02 18.78
C MET A 175 -6.07 -32.49 18.75
N LEU A 176 -5.84 -33.05 17.57
CA LEU A 176 -5.42 -34.43 17.42
C LEU A 176 -3.95 -34.59 17.85
N PRO A 177 -3.57 -35.65 18.58
CA PRO A 177 -2.18 -35.88 18.98
C PRO A 177 -1.25 -36.10 17.78
N GLU A 178 -1.76 -36.74 16.74
CA GLU A 178 -1.06 -37.02 15.48
C GLU A 178 -1.65 -36.16 14.35
N TYR A 179 -0.79 -35.61 13.50
CA TYR A 179 -1.17 -34.79 12.36
C TYR A 179 -0.08 -34.78 11.29
N GLU A 180 -0.43 -34.36 10.07
CA GLU A 180 0.54 -34.20 8.99
C GLU A 180 1.40 -32.94 9.21
N GLU A 181 2.57 -33.11 9.82
CA GLU A 181 3.53 -32.02 10.09
C GLU A 181 3.94 -31.27 8.81
N GLY A 182 3.90 -31.96 7.67
CA GLY A 182 4.18 -31.41 6.35
C GLY A 182 3.41 -30.13 6.03
N ILE A 183 2.20 -29.94 6.55
CA ILE A 183 1.41 -28.72 6.31
C ILE A 183 1.86 -27.55 7.15
N PHE A 184 2.21 -27.76 8.40
CA PHE A 184 2.76 -26.68 9.23
C PHE A 184 4.14 -26.27 8.74
N ASN A 185 4.93 -27.23 8.26
CA ASN A 185 6.19 -26.95 7.57
C ASN A 185 5.92 -26.21 6.25
N LYS A 186 4.93 -26.63 5.44
CA LYS A 186 4.54 -25.94 4.21
C LYS A 186 4.04 -24.52 4.48
N MET A 187 3.24 -24.31 5.52
CA MET A 187 2.78 -22.98 5.98
C MET A 187 3.94 -22.14 6.50
N ARG A 188 4.91 -22.75 7.21
CA ARG A 188 6.11 -22.08 7.71
C ARG A 188 7.02 -21.65 6.57
N THR A 189 7.22 -22.50 5.56
CA THR A 189 7.93 -22.12 4.34
C THR A 189 7.12 -21.13 3.52
N MET A 190 5.78 -21.26 3.43
CA MET A 190 4.94 -20.31 2.71
C MET A 190 4.97 -18.92 3.36
N ASN A 191 5.08 -18.86 4.69
CA ASN A 191 5.28 -17.62 5.46
C ASN A 191 6.58 -16.88 5.11
N LEU A 192 7.53 -17.57 4.48
CA LEU A 192 8.80 -17.03 4.00
C LEU A 192 8.84 -16.86 2.46
N THR A 193 7.73 -17.10 1.75
CA THR A 193 7.73 -17.16 0.28
C THR A 193 6.86 -16.08 -0.38
N ILE A 194 7.23 -15.80 -1.62
CA ILE A 194 6.54 -14.98 -2.62
C ILE A 194 5.02 -15.25 -2.67
N ASP A 195 4.59 -16.51 -2.50
CA ASP A 195 3.19 -16.91 -2.63
C ASP A 195 2.28 -16.23 -1.60
N ARG A 196 2.76 -16.01 -0.36
CA ARG A 196 2.02 -15.25 0.66
C ARG A 196 1.72 -13.82 0.21
N PHE A 197 2.64 -13.18 -0.51
CA PHE A 197 2.41 -11.83 -1.00
C PHE A 197 1.37 -11.83 -2.12
N LYS A 198 1.42 -12.81 -3.02
CA LYS A 198 0.40 -13.01 -4.06
C LYS A 198 -0.99 -13.23 -3.47
N GLU A 199 -1.11 -14.07 -2.44
CA GLU A 199 -2.39 -14.31 -1.73
C GLU A 199 -2.93 -13.05 -1.04
N ARG A 200 -2.05 -12.12 -0.62
CA ARG A 200 -2.42 -10.81 -0.05
C ARG A 200 -2.76 -9.74 -1.10
N GLY A 201 -2.78 -10.10 -2.38
CA GLY A 201 -3.11 -9.18 -3.48
C GLY A 201 -1.92 -8.37 -3.99
N TYR A 202 -0.69 -8.74 -3.63
CA TYR A 202 0.51 -8.14 -4.20
C TYR A 202 0.90 -8.84 -5.50
N LYS A 203 1.27 -8.05 -6.51
CA LYS A 203 2.06 -8.52 -7.64
C LYS A 203 3.54 -8.39 -7.28
N VAL A 204 4.24 -9.51 -7.22
CA VAL A 204 5.67 -9.58 -6.85
C VAL A 204 6.54 -9.44 -8.10
N GLU A 205 7.58 -8.62 -8.02
CA GLU A 205 8.58 -8.47 -9.09
C GLU A 205 9.72 -9.48 -8.89
N GLU A 206 9.43 -10.76 -9.21
CA GLU A 206 10.29 -11.92 -8.87
C GLU A 206 11.73 -11.82 -9.37
N LYS A 207 11.97 -11.08 -10.47
CA LYS A 207 13.30 -10.88 -11.05
C LYS A 207 14.19 -9.94 -10.23
N GLN A 208 13.62 -9.21 -9.27
CA GLN A 208 14.30 -8.22 -8.46
C GLN A 208 14.25 -8.57 -6.97
N ILE A 209 14.36 -9.86 -6.63
CA ILE A 209 14.44 -10.32 -5.25
C ILE A 209 15.92 -10.41 -4.85
N PHE A 210 16.27 -9.80 -3.72
CA PHE A 210 17.65 -9.71 -3.27
C PHE A 210 17.80 -10.19 -1.83
N ALA A 211 18.72 -11.12 -1.58
CA ALA A 211 19.18 -11.43 -0.24
C ALA A 211 20.36 -10.50 0.12
N ARG A 212 20.24 -9.75 1.22
CA ARG A 212 21.24 -8.77 1.66
C ARG A 212 21.38 -8.77 3.16
N LYS A 213 22.63 -8.68 3.63
CA LYS A 213 22.92 -8.46 5.03
C LYS A 213 22.95 -6.96 5.29
N PHE A 214 22.13 -6.51 6.21
CA PHE A 214 22.11 -5.14 6.71
C PHE A 214 22.73 -5.09 8.10
N GLU A 215 23.43 -4.00 8.37
CA GLU A 215 24.07 -3.71 9.64
C GLU A 215 23.00 -3.66 10.74
N ASP A 216 23.30 -4.30 11.88
CA ASP A 216 22.43 -4.44 13.05
C ASP A 216 21.05 -5.10 12.86
N ILE A 217 20.68 -5.47 11.63
CA ILE A 217 19.44 -6.21 11.32
C ILE A 217 19.73 -7.67 10.97
N GLY A 218 20.81 -7.93 10.24
CA GLY A 218 21.16 -9.26 9.73
C GLY A 218 20.71 -9.48 8.29
N GLU A 219 20.56 -10.75 7.89
CA GLU A 219 20.20 -11.10 6.52
C GLU A 219 18.69 -10.94 6.29
N LEU A 220 18.35 -10.14 5.28
CA LEU A 220 17.00 -9.88 4.81
C LEU A 220 16.88 -10.22 3.32
N THR A 221 15.74 -10.76 2.94
CA THR A 221 15.26 -10.85 1.56
C THR A 221 14.38 -9.66 1.26
N VAL A 222 14.85 -8.79 0.38
CA VAL A 222 14.15 -7.62 -0.13
C VAL A 222 13.31 -8.05 -1.34
N THR A 223 11.99 -7.95 -1.19
CA THR A 223 11.01 -8.38 -2.19
C THR A 223 10.21 -7.18 -2.68
N PRO A 224 10.47 -6.67 -3.89
CA PRO A 224 9.70 -5.57 -4.46
C PRO A 224 8.32 -6.07 -4.87
N VAL A 225 7.31 -5.31 -4.47
CA VAL A 225 5.92 -5.65 -4.72
C VAL A 225 5.15 -4.44 -5.21
N THR A 226 4.08 -4.73 -5.94
CA THR A 226 3.04 -3.76 -6.25
C THR A 226 1.70 -4.22 -5.71
N LYS A 227 0.91 -3.34 -5.10
CA LYS A 227 -0.42 -3.66 -4.59
C LYS A 227 -1.47 -3.18 -5.59
N LEU A 228 -2.21 -4.12 -6.18
CA LEU A 228 -3.29 -3.82 -7.11
C LEU A 228 -4.60 -3.68 -6.32
N GLY A 229 -5.01 -2.45 -6.00
CA GLY A 229 -6.30 -2.21 -5.35
C GLY A 229 -6.42 -0.85 -4.68
N ASN A 230 -7.47 -0.11 -5.05
CA ASN A 230 -7.78 1.30 -4.73
C ASN A 230 -6.85 2.32 -5.40
N ASN A 231 -7.40 3.12 -6.33
CA ASN A 231 -6.74 4.23 -7.04
C ASN A 231 -6.18 5.35 -6.13
N LYS A 232 -6.18 5.17 -4.81
CA LYS A 232 -5.72 6.15 -3.81
C LYS A 232 -4.39 5.78 -3.17
N ASP A 233 -4.03 4.50 -3.14
CA ASP A 233 -2.80 4.06 -2.47
C ASP A 233 -1.65 4.00 -3.48
N PHE A 234 -0.47 4.50 -3.06
CA PHE A 234 0.73 4.40 -3.88
C PHE A 234 1.06 2.92 -4.12
N PRO A 235 1.18 2.46 -5.38
CA PRO A 235 1.10 1.04 -5.67
C PRO A 235 2.38 0.28 -5.33
N LEU A 236 3.48 0.95 -4.97
CA LEU A 236 4.80 0.35 -4.81
C LEU A 236 5.17 0.18 -3.34
N SER A 237 5.70 -1.01 -2.99
CA SER A 237 6.32 -1.25 -1.69
C SER A 237 7.52 -2.21 -1.83
N LEU A 238 8.42 -2.20 -0.85
CA LEU A 238 9.36 -3.27 -0.61
C LEU A 238 8.93 -4.05 0.63
N ILE A 239 8.93 -5.38 0.56
CA ILE A 239 8.75 -6.23 1.73
C ILE A 239 10.07 -6.91 2.04
N LEU A 240 10.62 -6.61 3.21
CA LEU A 240 11.86 -7.17 3.72
C LEU A 240 11.48 -8.29 4.69
N THR A 241 11.95 -9.49 4.39
CA THR A 241 11.68 -10.69 5.19
C THR A 241 12.99 -11.32 5.65
N GLY A 242 13.01 -11.95 6.82
CA GLY A 242 14.25 -12.37 7.47
C GLY A 242 14.49 -11.58 8.76
N GLY A 243 15.42 -12.04 9.58
CA GLY A 243 15.59 -11.50 10.93
C GLY A 243 14.40 -11.81 11.86
N LYS A 244 14.06 -10.87 12.76
CA LYS A 244 13.03 -11.05 13.81
C LYS A 244 11.61 -10.66 13.39
N LYS A 245 11.44 -9.83 12.36
CA LYS A 245 10.16 -9.28 11.91
C LYS A 245 10.19 -8.96 10.42
N ASP A 246 9.04 -9.04 9.75
CA ASP A 246 8.88 -8.51 8.40
C ASP A 246 8.77 -6.97 8.46
N ILE A 247 9.41 -6.28 7.52
CA ILE A 247 9.36 -4.82 7.38
C ILE A 247 8.73 -4.50 6.03
N VAL A 248 7.75 -3.60 6.01
CA VAL A 248 7.12 -3.11 4.77
C VAL A 248 7.51 -1.64 4.60
N LEU A 249 8.20 -1.35 3.51
CA LEU A 249 8.61 0.00 3.12
C LEU A 249 7.71 0.46 1.98
N THR A 250 6.83 1.41 2.25
CA THR A 250 5.97 2.02 1.24
C THR A 250 6.40 3.47 1.09
N PRO A 251 6.86 3.90 -0.10
CA PRO A 251 7.29 5.27 -0.28
C PRO A 251 6.16 6.28 -0.09
N ASN A 252 6.51 7.43 0.44
CA ASN A 252 5.63 8.57 0.66
C ASN A 252 5.67 9.51 -0.54
N ARG A 253 4.99 9.12 -1.63
CA ARG A 253 4.81 10.00 -2.78
C ARG A 253 3.53 10.83 -2.65
N LYS A 254 3.65 12.15 -2.78
CA LYS A 254 2.52 13.09 -2.67
C LYS A 254 1.73 13.27 -3.97
N ASP A 255 2.27 12.88 -5.12
CA ASP A 255 1.67 13.18 -6.43
C ASP A 255 0.74 12.05 -6.89
N GLY A 256 -0.57 12.32 -6.93
CA GLY A 256 -1.61 11.32 -7.19
C GLY A 256 -1.92 11.02 -8.67
N HIS A 257 -1.09 11.44 -9.63
CA HIS A 257 -1.45 11.39 -11.06
C HIS A 257 -0.56 10.52 -11.93
N ALA A 258 0.62 10.11 -11.45
CA ALA A 258 1.52 9.28 -12.24
C ALA A 258 1.22 7.79 -12.04
N MET A 259 1.10 7.04 -13.13
CA MET A 259 0.95 5.59 -13.08
C MET A 259 2.33 4.94 -12.97
N PHE A 260 2.49 4.07 -11.98
CA PHE A 260 3.67 3.22 -11.88
C PHE A 260 3.83 2.38 -13.15
N SER A 261 5.04 2.37 -13.70
CA SER A 261 5.39 1.59 -14.89
C SER A 261 6.27 0.39 -14.54
N SER A 262 7.40 0.63 -13.86
CA SER A 262 8.38 -0.42 -13.56
C SER A 262 9.36 0.01 -12.48
N PHE A 263 10.03 -0.96 -11.85
CA PHE A 263 11.26 -0.69 -11.10
C PHE A 263 12.42 -0.61 -12.09
N GLU A 264 13.10 0.54 -12.14
CA GLU A 264 14.31 0.73 -12.94
C GLU A 264 15.52 0.09 -12.24
N ALA A 265 15.70 0.40 -10.96
CA ALA A 265 16.82 -0.12 -10.19
C ALA A 265 16.48 -0.21 -8.71
N ILE A 266 17.08 -1.19 -8.03
CA ILE A 266 17.13 -1.26 -6.58
C ILE A 266 18.59 -1.48 -6.21
N SER A 267 19.13 -0.59 -5.38
CA SER A 267 20.53 -0.59 -5.00
C SER A 267 20.67 -0.59 -3.48
N PHE A 268 21.75 -1.20 -3.02
CA PHE A 268 22.09 -1.35 -1.61
C PHE A 268 23.45 -0.68 -1.40
N LYS A 269 23.42 0.58 -0.98
CA LYS A 269 24.59 1.46 -0.85
C LYS A 269 24.35 2.40 0.31
N ASP A 270 25.39 2.67 1.07
CA ASP A 270 25.44 3.84 1.95
C ASP A 270 25.37 5.09 1.07
N ILE A 271 24.24 5.80 1.10
CA ILE A 271 24.02 6.98 0.27
C ILE A 271 24.66 8.23 0.88
N ASP A 272 24.98 8.18 2.17
CA ASP A 272 25.56 9.28 2.92
C ASP A 272 26.86 8.89 3.61
N ASP A 273 27.75 8.22 2.87
CA ASP A 273 29.08 7.76 3.33
C ASP A 273 30.02 8.89 3.81
N TYR A 274 29.61 10.14 3.61
CA TYR A 274 30.23 11.37 4.09
C TYR A 274 29.62 11.91 5.40
N SER A 275 28.55 11.30 5.90
CA SER A 275 27.81 11.71 7.11
C SER A 275 28.40 11.08 8.37
N LEU A 276 28.03 11.64 9.53
CA LEU A 276 28.36 11.05 10.83
C LEU A 276 27.67 9.69 11.06
N LYS A 277 26.69 9.33 10.23
CA LYS A 277 25.96 8.05 10.26
C LYS A 277 26.41 7.07 9.17
N SER A 278 27.52 7.36 8.49
CA SER A 278 28.12 6.47 7.49
C SER A 278 28.43 5.07 8.04
N GLY A 279 28.51 4.11 7.14
CA GLY A 279 28.78 2.70 7.41
C GLY A 279 27.55 1.80 7.41
N TYR A 280 26.36 2.35 7.19
CA TYR A 280 25.10 1.61 7.11
C TYR A 280 24.61 1.53 5.67
N THR A 281 24.18 0.33 5.26
CA THR A 281 23.68 0.08 3.92
C THR A 281 22.24 0.57 3.80
N ASP A 282 22.01 1.57 2.95
CA ASP A 282 20.67 2.06 2.62
C ASP A 282 20.07 1.35 1.42
N ILE A 283 18.76 1.51 1.23
CA ILE A 283 18.05 1.00 0.06
C ILE A 283 17.62 2.16 -0.82
N ILE A 284 18.15 2.19 -2.04
CA ILE A 284 17.83 3.17 -3.07
C ILE A 284 16.93 2.48 -4.09
N VAL A 285 15.72 2.99 -4.27
CA VAL A 285 14.76 2.52 -5.26
C VAL A 285 14.60 3.59 -6.32
N ILE A 286 14.84 3.22 -7.57
CA ILE A 286 14.51 4.04 -8.74
C ILE A 286 13.35 3.37 -9.43
N ALA A 287 12.23 4.06 -9.52
CA ALA A 287 11.02 3.56 -10.16
C ALA A 287 10.63 4.49 -11.30
N ASN A 288 10.15 3.91 -12.39
CA ASN A 288 9.68 4.62 -13.55
C ASN A 288 8.16 4.77 -13.51
N PHE A 289 7.71 5.95 -13.90
CA PHE A 289 6.31 6.34 -13.96
C PHE A 289 5.96 6.92 -15.33
N ILE A 290 4.68 6.90 -15.67
CA ILE A 290 4.13 7.54 -16.85
C ILE A 290 2.96 8.44 -16.42
N THR A 291 2.80 9.60 -17.08
CA THR A 291 1.70 10.53 -16.77
C THR A 291 0.43 10.21 -17.55
N GLY A 292 0.47 9.25 -18.47
CA GLY A 292 -0.69 8.76 -19.20
C GLY A 292 -0.74 9.22 -20.65
N GLY A 293 -1.85 9.84 -21.07
CA GLY A 293 -2.16 10.08 -22.48
C GLY A 293 -1.19 11.00 -23.23
N GLY A 294 -1.01 10.74 -24.53
CA GLY A 294 -0.16 11.52 -25.43
C GLY A 294 1.25 10.93 -25.62
N GLN A 295 1.95 11.39 -26.66
CA GLN A 295 3.29 10.88 -27.01
C GLN A 295 4.32 11.13 -25.89
N ASP A 296 4.22 12.26 -25.19
CA ASP A 296 5.11 12.57 -24.06
C ASP A 296 4.62 12.00 -22.73
N GLY A 297 3.32 11.73 -22.59
CA GLY A 297 2.75 11.14 -21.39
C GLY A 297 3.08 9.65 -21.22
N ALA A 298 3.29 8.95 -22.35
CA ALA A 298 3.70 7.55 -22.37
C ALA A 298 5.21 7.34 -22.15
N LYS A 299 6.03 8.39 -22.22
CA LYS A 299 7.46 8.28 -21.97
C LYS A 299 7.71 8.12 -20.47
N PRO A 300 8.45 7.10 -20.02
CA PRO A 300 8.80 6.95 -18.62
C PRO A 300 9.56 8.15 -18.08
N PHE A 301 9.35 8.48 -16.81
CA PHE A 301 10.24 9.34 -16.02
C PHE A 301 10.52 8.66 -14.69
N SER A 302 11.72 8.85 -14.15
CA SER A 302 12.11 8.23 -12.90
C SER A 302 11.66 9.06 -11.70
N ASP A 303 11.40 8.36 -10.61
CA ASP A 303 11.30 8.89 -9.26
C ASP A 303 12.28 8.08 -8.38
N VAL A 304 12.71 8.66 -7.27
CA VAL A 304 13.72 8.07 -6.38
C VAL A 304 13.15 7.98 -4.97
N PHE A 305 13.27 6.81 -4.36
CA PHE A 305 12.91 6.57 -2.97
C PHE A 305 14.12 6.00 -2.23
N ILE A 306 14.47 6.61 -1.10
CA ILE A 306 15.68 6.33 -0.33
C ILE A 306 15.27 5.97 1.09
N PHE A 307 15.48 4.72 1.43
CA PHE A 307 15.24 4.20 2.77
C PHE A 307 16.57 4.04 3.49
N LYS A 308 16.85 4.95 4.43
CA LYS A 308 18.07 4.92 5.23
C LYS A 308 17.97 3.93 6.36
N ASN A 309 18.98 3.07 6.51
CA ASN A 309 19.05 2.15 7.64
C ASN A 309 19.41 2.94 8.91
N ASP A 310 18.57 2.86 9.93
CA ASP A 310 18.84 3.49 11.22
C ASP A 310 19.67 2.57 12.13
N THR A 311 20.38 3.17 13.09
CA THR A 311 21.21 2.44 14.07
C THR A 311 20.39 1.56 15.02
N TRP A 312 19.07 1.49 14.88
CA TRP A 312 18.15 0.67 15.67
C TRP A 312 17.55 -0.48 14.86
N GLY A 313 18.06 -0.72 13.65
CA GLY A 313 17.65 -1.80 12.79
C GLY A 313 16.27 -1.60 12.15
N ASN A 314 15.92 -0.36 11.82
CA ASN A 314 14.77 -0.01 11.00
C ASN A 314 15.20 0.81 9.78
N PHE A 315 14.25 1.12 8.91
CA PHE A 315 14.48 1.98 7.76
C PHE A 315 13.60 3.22 7.85
N ILE A 316 14.16 4.38 7.53
CA ILE A 316 13.46 5.66 7.50
C ILE A 316 13.60 6.24 6.09
N GLU A 317 12.48 6.63 5.48
CA GLU A 317 12.48 7.27 4.17
C GLU A 317 13.03 8.71 4.27
N ASP A 318 13.98 9.07 3.41
CA ASP A 318 14.61 10.40 3.36
C ASP A 318 14.02 11.24 2.22
N THR A 319 12.76 11.66 2.41
CA THR A 319 12.03 12.48 1.44
C THR A 319 12.70 13.82 1.10
N ILE A 320 13.50 14.38 2.02
CA ILE A 320 14.24 15.63 1.76
C ILE A 320 15.35 15.37 0.75
N LEU A 321 16.11 14.29 0.92
CA LEU A 321 17.14 13.90 -0.03
C LEU A 321 16.56 13.53 -1.39
N GLU A 322 15.43 12.82 -1.42
CA GLU A 322 14.70 12.46 -2.65
C GLU A 322 14.28 13.69 -3.44
N ASN A 323 13.56 14.63 -2.80
CA ASN A 323 13.15 15.89 -3.43
C ASN A 323 14.36 16.65 -3.98
N ARG A 324 15.46 16.69 -3.23
CA ARG A 324 16.69 17.35 -3.65
C ARG A 324 17.30 16.72 -4.90
N ILE A 325 17.36 15.39 -4.96
CA ILE A 325 17.85 14.65 -6.13
C ILE A 325 16.93 14.92 -7.33
N MET A 326 15.62 14.85 -7.12
CA MET A 326 14.63 15.07 -8.19
C MET A 326 14.65 16.50 -8.72
N GLY A 327 14.76 17.51 -7.85
CA GLY A 327 14.89 18.92 -8.24
C GLY A 327 16.21 19.26 -8.94
N SER A 328 17.29 18.54 -8.60
CA SER A 328 18.60 18.72 -9.23
C SER A 328 18.76 17.98 -10.56
N SER A 329 17.89 17.00 -10.84
CA SER A 329 18.02 16.17 -12.03
C SER A 329 17.62 16.92 -13.29
N THR A 330 18.51 16.92 -14.28
CA THR A 330 18.21 17.37 -15.66
C THR A 330 17.76 16.24 -16.57
N SER A 331 17.83 15.00 -16.08
CA SER A 331 17.48 13.79 -16.84
C SER A 331 16.08 13.32 -16.50
N ARG A 332 15.32 12.93 -17.52
CA ARG A 332 13.97 12.36 -17.34
C ARG A 332 14.02 11.00 -16.63
N THR A 333 15.05 10.21 -16.90
CA THR A 333 15.31 8.94 -16.24
C THR A 333 16.62 8.99 -15.48
N LEU A 334 16.69 8.24 -14.37
CA LEU A 334 17.83 8.26 -13.46
C LEU A 334 18.48 6.88 -13.34
N THR A 335 19.80 6.88 -13.20
CA THR A 335 20.61 5.71 -12.85
C THR A 335 21.07 5.81 -11.40
N VAL A 336 21.43 4.68 -10.79
CA VAL A 336 21.99 4.65 -9.43
C VAL A 336 23.22 5.57 -9.30
N LYS A 337 24.09 5.61 -10.32
CA LYS A 337 25.26 6.49 -10.31
C LYS A 337 24.85 7.98 -10.25
N GLN A 338 23.88 8.39 -11.07
CA GLN A 338 23.39 9.76 -11.06
C GLN A 338 22.76 10.10 -9.70
N VAL A 339 22.00 9.18 -9.11
CA VAL A 339 21.43 9.35 -7.77
C VAL A 339 22.52 9.56 -6.72
N LEU A 340 23.56 8.72 -6.72
CA LEU A 340 24.70 8.86 -5.79
C LEU A 340 25.48 10.17 -6.01
N ASP A 341 25.68 10.59 -7.26
CA ASP A 341 26.37 11.83 -7.56
C ASP A 341 25.55 13.07 -7.13
N LEU A 342 24.23 13.04 -7.31
CA LEU A 342 23.30 14.10 -6.87
C LEU A 342 23.05 14.08 -5.35
N ALA A 343 23.27 12.94 -4.69
CA ALA A 343 23.18 12.83 -3.24
C ALA A 343 24.35 13.49 -2.51
N LYS A 344 25.48 13.73 -3.17
CA LYS A 344 26.64 14.37 -2.53
C LYS A 344 26.28 15.73 -1.92
N PRO A 345 26.87 16.09 -0.77
CA PRO A 345 26.65 17.40 -0.17
C PRO A 345 27.25 18.48 -1.06
N PHE A 346 26.65 19.66 -1.05
CA PHE A 346 27.20 20.85 -1.69
C PHE A 346 27.41 21.97 -0.68
N ASP A 347 28.39 22.83 -0.96
CA ASP A 347 28.67 23.98 -0.09
C ASP A 347 27.57 25.02 -0.27
N MET A 348 26.79 25.24 0.79
CA MET A 348 25.74 26.25 0.82
C MET A 348 26.27 27.65 0.46
N LYS A 349 27.54 27.96 0.72
CA LYS A 349 28.13 29.25 0.35
C LYS A 349 28.13 29.51 -1.16
N ASN A 350 28.02 28.46 -1.98
CA ASN A 350 27.89 28.62 -3.43
C ASN A 350 26.59 29.33 -3.84
N PHE A 351 25.60 29.37 -2.94
CA PHE A 351 24.32 30.04 -3.15
C PHE A 351 24.33 31.54 -2.85
N VAL A 352 25.46 32.14 -2.45
CA VAL A 352 25.54 33.60 -2.35
C VAL A 352 25.55 34.23 -3.75
N GLY A 353 24.59 35.11 -4.04
CA GLY A 353 24.44 35.79 -5.33
C GLY A 353 23.00 36.03 -5.76
N ASN A 354 22.84 36.44 -7.02
CA ASN A 354 21.54 36.74 -7.63
C ASN A 354 20.96 35.54 -8.36
N PHE A 355 19.64 35.38 -8.25
CA PHE A 355 18.88 34.31 -8.85
C PHE A 355 17.61 34.84 -9.51
N THR A 356 17.28 34.30 -10.67
CA THR A 356 16.06 34.63 -11.40
C THR A 356 15.14 33.41 -11.47
N LYS A 357 13.84 33.61 -11.21
CA LYS A 357 12.82 32.56 -11.36
C LYS A 357 12.78 32.08 -12.82
N ILE A 358 12.93 30.78 -13.06
CA ILE A 358 13.07 30.17 -14.40
C ILE A 358 11.85 30.46 -15.28
N SER A 359 10.66 30.54 -14.69
CA SER A 359 9.42 30.84 -15.42
C SER A 359 9.11 32.34 -15.53
N SER A 360 10.06 33.22 -15.20
CA SER A 360 9.87 34.67 -15.27
C SER A 360 9.60 35.14 -16.69
N ASN A 361 8.76 36.15 -16.82
CA ASN A 361 8.51 36.88 -18.06
C ASN A 361 8.28 38.38 -17.76
N GLU A 362 7.95 39.16 -18.79
CA GLU A 362 7.75 40.62 -18.67
C GLU A 362 6.54 41.04 -17.82
N TYR A 363 5.64 40.11 -17.46
CA TYR A 363 4.44 40.38 -16.65
C TYR A 363 4.43 39.69 -15.28
N ASP A 364 5.35 38.76 -15.05
CA ASP A 364 5.53 38.04 -13.79
C ASP A 364 7.01 37.68 -13.67
N LYS A 365 7.72 38.42 -12.82
CA LYS A 365 9.14 38.22 -12.60
C LYS A 365 9.39 38.21 -11.10
N SER A 366 10.29 37.34 -10.68
CA SER A 366 10.88 37.42 -9.36
C SER A 366 12.37 37.16 -9.40
N GLN A 367 13.10 37.94 -8.62
CA GLN A 367 14.53 37.83 -8.40
C GLN A 367 14.81 37.70 -6.91
N ILE A 368 15.81 36.90 -6.58
CA ILE A 368 16.25 36.69 -5.20
C ILE A 368 17.74 36.92 -5.15
N ASN A 369 18.18 37.76 -4.23
CA ASN A 369 19.59 37.93 -3.89
C ASN A 369 19.85 37.28 -2.53
N ILE A 370 20.72 36.29 -2.48
CA ILE A 370 21.21 35.71 -1.23
C ILE A 370 22.53 36.40 -0.91
N GLU A 371 22.52 37.25 0.11
CA GLU A 371 23.67 38.10 0.46
C GLU A 371 24.72 37.33 1.26
N SER A 372 24.28 36.50 2.20
CA SER A 372 25.17 35.74 3.06
C SER A 372 24.49 34.48 3.60
N ILE A 373 25.33 33.48 3.87
CA ILE A 373 24.95 32.24 4.53
C ILE A 373 25.96 31.97 5.64
N SER A 374 25.51 32.04 6.89
CA SER A 374 26.36 31.87 8.07
C SER A 374 25.52 31.46 9.29
N ASP A 375 26.09 30.64 10.16
CA ASP A 375 25.52 30.30 11.48
C ASP A 375 24.06 29.81 11.42
N GLY A 376 23.76 28.93 10.46
CA GLY A 376 22.40 28.39 10.28
C GLY A 376 21.38 29.45 9.87
N LYS A 377 21.80 30.52 9.19
CA LYS A 377 20.95 31.58 8.69
C LYS A 377 21.31 31.96 7.26
N ILE A 378 20.31 32.41 6.51
CA ILE A 378 20.51 33.08 5.21
C ILE A 378 19.99 34.51 5.32
N LYS A 379 20.78 35.49 4.87
CA LYS A 379 20.31 36.86 4.62
C LYS A 379 19.94 36.97 3.15
N PHE A 380 18.72 37.38 2.85
CA PHE A 380 18.22 37.42 1.49
C PHE A 380 17.37 38.66 1.22
N ALA A 381 17.29 39.04 -0.05
CA ALA A 381 16.34 39.99 -0.58
C ALA A 381 15.53 39.34 -1.71
N VAL A 382 14.21 39.54 -1.72
CA VAL A 382 13.31 39.10 -2.80
C VAL A 382 12.66 40.32 -3.41
N ASP A 383 12.79 40.44 -4.72
CA ASP A 383 12.01 41.35 -5.54
C ASP A 383 11.04 40.55 -6.40
N ALA A 384 9.76 40.90 -6.37
CA ALA A 384 8.75 40.28 -7.23
C ALA A 384 7.79 41.32 -7.77
N PHE A 385 7.37 41.18 -9.02
CA PHE A 385 6.30 42.00 -9.57
C PHE A 385 5.34 41.19 -10.43
N HIS A 386 4.10 41.68 -10.49
CA HIS A 386 3.04 41.14 -11.35
C HIS A 386 2.29 42.28 -12.04
N VAL A 387 2.01 42.10 -13.34
CA VAL A 387 1.27 43.07 -14.14
C VAL A 387 -0.15 42.54 -14.43
N ASN A 388 -1.15 43.14 -13.79
CA ASN A 388 -2.54 42.70 -13.95
C ASN A 388 -3.06 43.04 -15.35
N GLY A 389 -3.45 42.03 -16.13
CA GLY A 389 -3.93 42.26 -17.50
C GLY A 389 -2.83 42.41 -18.55
N ARG A 390 -1.59 41.99 -18.23
CA ARG A 390 -0.45 41.91 -19.17
C ARG A 390 -0.15 43.25 -19.85
N ALA A 391 -0.02 43.29 -21.18
CA ALA A 391 0.36 44.50 -21.94
C ALA A 391 -0.53 45.72 -21.60
N LYS A 392 -1.85 45.54 -21.58
CA LYS A 392 -2.80 46.60 -21.20
C LYS A 392 -2.63 47.02 -19.74
N GLY A 393 -2.28 46.07 -18.87
CA GLY A 393 -1.89 46.34 -17.49
C GLY A 393 -0.64 47.19 -17.39
N ALA A 394 0.39 46.87 -18.18
CA ALA A 394 1.66 47.59 -18.21
C ALA A 394 1.46 49.03 -18.69
N GLU A 395 0.70 49.21 -19.78
CA GLU A 395 0.35 50.54 -20.33
C GLU A 395 -0.43 51.41 -19.34
N THR A 396 -1.23 50.79 -18.48
CA THR A 396 -2.05 51.48 -17.47
C THR A 396 -1.37 51.60 -16.10
N GLY A 397 -0.12 51.12 -15.97
CA GLY A 397 0.62 51.15 -14.71
C GLY A 397 0.06 50.22 -13.63
N ASN A 398 -0.72 49.20 -14.00
CA ASN A 398 -1.31 48.22 -13.08
C ASN A 398 -0.29 47.13 -12.70
N VAL A 399 0.79 47.57 -12.07
CA VAL A 399 1.93 46.76 -11.62
C VAL A 399 1.88 46.67 -10.11
N ASN A 400 1.80 45.45 -9.59
CA ASN A 400 2.00 45.17 -8.17
C ASN A 400 3.46 44.76 -7.96
N VAL A 401 4.11 45.36 -6.97
CA VAL A 401 5.51 45.08 -6.62
C VAL A 401 5.56 44.71 -5.14
N GLY A 402 6.34 43.68 -4.83
CA GLY A 402 6.68 43.30 -3.47
C GLY A 402 8.18 43.17 -3.31
N ASN A 403 8.70 43.67 -2.20
CA ASN A 403 10.08 43.51 -1.78
C ASN A 403 10.12 42.98 -0.34
N ILE A 404 11.04 42.06 -0.06
CA ILE A 404 11.34 41.56 1.29
C ILE A 404 12.85 41.51 1.42
N GLU A 405 13.43 42.07 2.48
CA GLU A 405 14.84 41.91 2.85
C GLU A 405 14.93 41.43 4.30
N GLU A 406 15.28 40.16 4.49
CA GLU A 406 15.07 39.47 5.77
C GLU A 406 16.11 38.37 6.03
N ILE A 407 15.97 37.73 7.19
CA ILE A 407 16.77 36.59 7.62
C ILE A 407 15.89 35.34 7.72
N ALA A 408 16.27 34.28 7.00
CA ALA A 408 15.67 32.96 7.15
C ALA A 408 16.57 32.04 8.00
N THR A 409 15.93 31.14 8.74
CA THR A 409 16.64 30.08 9.49
C THR A 409 16.93 28.93 8.54
N LEU A 410 18.17 28.45 8.49
CA LEU A 410 18.64 27.36 7.64
C LEU A 410 18.82 26.09 8.47
N ASP A 411 18.13 25.02 8.08
CA ASP A 411 18.29 23.66 8.60
C ASP A 411 18.64 22.72 7.45
N GLY A 412 19.89 22.27 7.39
CA GLY A 412 20.43 21.50 6.27
C GLY A 412 20.34 22.27 4.95
N TYR A 413 19.46 21.83 4.06
CA TYR A 413 19.23 22.41 2.72
C TYR A 413 17.86 23.10 2.60
N ILE A 414 17.23 23.42 3.73
CA ILE A 414 15.94 24.10 3.78
C ILE A 414 16.11 25.37 4.59
N ALA A 415 15.81 26.52 4.00
CA ALA A 415 15.71 27.77 4.75
C ALA A 415 14.25 28.21 4.88
N THR A 416 13.87 28.75 6.03
CA THR A 416 12.51 29.21 6.30
C THR A 416 12.52 30.62 6.87
N TYR A 417 11.77 31.51 6.25
CA TYR A 417 11.40 32.82 6.76
C TYR A 417 9.92 32.82 7.14
N LYS A 418 9.60 33.37 8.30
CA LYS A 418 8.23 33.59 8.78
C LYS A 418 8.09 35.06 9.12
N ALA A 419 7.10 35.73 8.54
CA ALA A 419 6.79 37.10 8.89
C ALA A 419 6.07 37.13 10.25
N ASP A 420 6.43 38.05 11.14
CA ASP A 420 5.81 38.16 12.46
C ASP A 420 4.37 38.70 12.39
N ASP A 421 4.10 39.60 11.44
CA ASP A 421 2.84 40.34 11.33
C ASP A 421 1.81 39.68 10.41
N PHE A 422 2.18 38.62 9.70
CA PHE A 422 1.33 37.93 8.74
C PHE A 422 1.49 36.43 8.87
N ASP A 423 0.39 35.69 8.68
CA ASP A 423 0.47 34.24 8.44
C ASP A 423 1.07 34.05 7.04
N PHE A 424 2.38 34.28 6.93
CA PHE A 424 3.16 34.24 5.71
C PHE A 424 4.51 33.58 5.97
N GLU A 425 4.82 32.55 5.18
CA GLU A 425 6.04 31.77 5.28
C GLU A 425 6.67 31.63 3.90
N LEU A 426 7.98 31.88 3.79
CA LEU A 426 8.79 31.51 2.63
C LEU A 426 9.68 30.32 3.00
N THR A 427 9.62 29.27 2.20
CA THR A 427 10.52 28.13 2.29
C THR A 427 11.41 28.08 1.04
N PHE A 428 12.72 28.04 1.24
CA PHE A 428 13.73 27.86 0.22
C PHE A 428 14.23 26.42 0.32
N GLU A 429 14.01 25.61 -0.71
CA GLU A 429 14.51 24.23 -0.79
C GLU A 429 15.64 24.18 -1.80
N PHE A 430 16.87 24.06 -1.31
CA PHE A 430 18.07 24.11 -2.13
C PHE A 430 18.36 22.75 -2.75
N PHE A 431 18.47 22.71 -4.08
CA PHE A 431 18.79 21.49 -4.80
C PHE A 431 19.80 21.77 -5.92
N GLY A 432 20.99 21.16 -5.81
CA GLY A 432 22.09 21.34 -6.75
C GLY A 432 23.09 22.41 -6.29
N ASN A 433 23.85 22.97 -7.23
CA ASN A 433 24.88 23.99 -6.93
C ASN A 433 24.43 25.43 -7.24
N ASP A 434 23.37 25.61 -8.03
CA ASP A 434 22.96 26.89 -8.58
C ASP A 434 21.44 27.06 -8.71
N THR A 435 20.65 26.13 -8.13
CA THR A 435 19.18 26.14 -8.22
C THR A 435 18.51 25.85 -6.88
N PHE A 436 17.33 26.43 -6.67
CA PHE A 436 16.47 26.14 -5.52
C PHE A 436 15.01 26.44 -5.85
N GLU A 437 14.07 25.87 -5.11
CA GLU A 437 12.65 26.21 -5.19
C GLU A 437 12.24 27.08 -4.01
N VAL A 438 11.36 28.03 -4.28
CA VAL A 438 10.69 28.82 -3.25
C VAL A 438 9.22 28.46 -3.22
N THR A 439 8.73 28.15 -2.02
CA THR A 439 7.30 28.01 -1.73
C THR A 439 6.89 29.03 -0.69
N ALA A 440 5.86 29.80 -1.02
CA ALA A 440 5.19 30.75 -0.18
C ALA A 440 3.87 30.16 0.31
N LYS A 441 3.62 30.22 1.62
CA LYS A 441 2.35 29.83 2.25
C LYS A 441 1.70 31.01 2.94
N GLY A 442 0.37 30.96 3.02
CA GLY A 442 -0.44 31.94 3.71
C GLY A 442 -0.68 33.22 2.90
N ARG A 443 -0.94 34.35 3.58
CA ARG A 443 -1.31 35.61 2.91
C ARG A 443 -0.08 36.28 2.34
N SER A 444 0.00 36.43 1.01
CA SER A 444 1.15 37.02 0.34
C SER A 444 1.56 38.37 0.93
N ALA A 445 2.83 38.49 1.30
CA ALA A 445 3.46 39.75 1.70
C ALA A 445 3.82 40.63 0.48
N PHE A 446 3.76 40.11 -0.74
CA PHE A 446 4.20 40.80 -1.96
C PHE A 446 3.10 41.64 -2.64
N GLY A 447 1.94 41.80 -2.02
CA GLY A 447 0.76 42.42 -2.64
C GLY A 447 -0.09 41.42 -3.44
N ALA A 448 -1.24 41.88 -3.92
CA ALA A 448 -2.20 41.02 -4.61
C ALA A 448 -1.61 40.47 -5.92
N ASN A 449 -1.79 39.18 -6.18
CA ASN A 449 -1.31 38.46 -7.39
C ASN A 449 0.21 38.41 -7.57
N VAL A 450 1.02 38.87 -6.62
CA VAL A 450 2.47 38.73 -6.67
C VAL A 450 2.87 37.47 -5.89
N SER A 451 3.70 36.64 -6.50
CA SER A 451 4.16 35.38 -5.92
C SER A 451 5.64 35.15 -6.19
N ALA A 452 6.37 34.80 -5.13
CA ALA A 452 7.72 34.28 -5.21
C ALA A 452 7.77 32.75 -5.44
N ASN A 453 6.63 32.10 -5.71
CA ASN A 453 6.62 30.65 -5.92
C ASN A 453 7.34 30.27 -7.21
N GLY A 454 8.22 29.26 -7.14
CA GLY A 454 8.81 28.61 -8.29
C GLY A 454 10.29 28.28 -8.12
N VAL A 455 10.89 27.77 -9.21
CA VAL A 455 12.30 27.41 -9.26
C VAL A 455 13.14 28.60 -9.69
N TYR A 456 14.22 28.86 -8.96
CA TYR A 456 15.18 29.93 -9.17
C TYR A 456 16.51 29.35 -9.62
N LYS A 457 17.18 30.05 -10.55
CA LYS A 457 18.49 29.70 -11.06
C LYS A 457 19.44 30.89 -10.95
N ARG A 458 20.70 30.62 -10.60
CA ARG A 458 21.74 31.65 -10.46
C ARG A 458 21.95 32.40 -11.77
N ASP A 459 22.06 33.71 -11.68
CA ASP A 459 22.48 34.55 -12.80
C ASP A 459 23.99 34.32 -13.06
N LEU A 460 24.36 34.10 -14.33
CA LEU A 460 25.75 33.82 -14.75
C LEU A 460 26.63 35.08 -14.81
#